data_AF-A0A7S1I0G2-F1
#
_entry.id   AF-A0A7S1I0G2-F1
#
_cell.length_a   1.000
_cell.length_b   1.000
_cell.length_c   1.000
_cell.angle_alpha   90.00
_cell.angle_beta   90.00
_cell.angle_gamma   90.00
#
_symmetry.space_group_name_H-M   'P 1'
#
loop_
_entity.id
_entity.type
_entity.pdbx_description
1 polymer ?
#
loop_
_entity_poly.entity_id
_entity_poly.type
_entity_poly.pdbx_seq_one_letter_code
_entity_poly.pdbx_strand_id
1 'polypeptide(L)'
;EHFLSVYFFSGFVACYLFSIMDVLLSRSNYRTVDQSNTTSNAALVAMVGTVAVTLGVAVGYLASSPVATSAYVATRPVTATRPVVAPTFGRHSATTATYANVPTYNVEDLRGPEEYYLPTQQPASVTPAAAAGAFGLGAMAVAAFALVRSWFQQPTQSLEPMSMQEAPKWSMAMSGSGSGAGKKIRIATRKSPLAMWQAEFIESELKRLHPGIEIELQPMSTRGDKILDSPLAKIGGKGLFVKELERALLEGDSDIAVHSTKDVPMELPDGLTLGIICKRHDPCDAIVFPKGSTKTCIDDLPQGARVGTSSLRRQCQLLLKRPDLKFVELRGNVNTRLAKLDSGEYDAIILAAAGLKRLGFADRIYGDEANIINPDEMLPAAGQGALSIELRSDDPETLALLWPLMDIPDAITVSCERAMNRRLNGGCQVPISGFARLDQQAGTLQMDARVGSIKGDKPLLIKGKTISIDMSQDWPALQAVCEKLGQDVADQLLEAGAQAYLDEAYANEDAGVQAQLAAALGTK
;
A
#
# COMPACT_ATOMS: atom_id res chain seq x y z
N GLU A 1 -14.67 32.41 -19.90
CA GLU A 1 -14.64 31.70 -18.59
C GLU A 1 -16.03 31.42 -18.02
N HIS A 2 -16.98 32.36 -18.00
CA HIS A 2 -18.35 32.08 -17.52
C HIS A 2 -19.11 30.98 -18.30
N PHE A 3 -18.93 30.87 -19.61
CA PHE A 3 -19.56 29.82 -20.44
C PHE A 3 -19.05 28.41 -20.11
N LEU A 4 -17.75 28.26 -19.79
CA LEU A 4 -17.21 26.95 -19.36
C LEU A 4 -17.73 26.54 -17.98
N SER A 5 -17.96 27.49 -17.07
CA SER A 5 -18.43 27.18 -15.71
C SER A 5 -19.85 26.56 -15.70
N VAL A 6 -20.73 27.01 -16.60
CA VAL A 6 -22.13 26.52 -16.67
C VAL A 6 -22.18 25.12 -17.27
N TYR A 7 -21.35 24.82 -18.27
CA TYR A 7 -21.25 23.48 -18.86
C TYR A 7 -20.58 22.46 -17.91
N PHE A 8 -19.58 22.90 -17.14
CA PHE A 8 -18.98 22.04 -16.12
C PHE A 8 -19.97 21.75 -14.98
N PHE A 9 -20.74 22.76 -14.54
CA PHE A 9 -21.71 22.58 -13.46
C PHE A 9 -22.90 21.71 -13.89
N SER A 10 -23.39 21.85 -15.12
CA SER A 10 -24.47 21.00 -15.65
C SER A 10 -24.03 19.55 -15.85
N GLY A 11 -22.79 19.32 -16.30
CA GLY A 11 -22.19 17.98 -16.36
C GLY A 11 -22.05 17.34 -14.99
N PHE A 12 -21.64 18.11 -13.97
CA PHE A 12 -21.48 17.62 -12.60
C PHE A 12 -22.83 17.22 -11.98
N VAL A 13 -23.87 18.02 -12.18
CA VAL A 13 -25.23 17.71 -11.70
C VAL A 13 -25.81 16.48 -12.41
N ALA A 14 -25.56 16.32 -13.71
CA ALA A 14 -25.99 15.14 -14.46
C ALA A 14 -25.30 13.86 -13.94
N CYS A 15 -23.99 13.89 -13.70
CA CYS A 15 -23.25 12.75 -13.15
C CYS A 15 -23.70 12.41 -11.71
N TYR A 16 -23.99 13.43 -10.89
CA TYR A 16 -24.47 13.23 -9.52
C TYR A 16 -25.88 12.61 -9.49
N LEU A 17 -26.78 13.05 -10.38
CA LEU A 17 -28.11 12.46 -10.53
C LEU A 17 -28.05 11.03 -11.08
N PHE A 18 -27.13 10.73 -12.00
CA PHE A 18 -26.89 9.35 -12.46
C PHE A 18 -26.37 8.45 -11.33
N SER A 19 -25.47 8.95 -10.49
CA SER A 19 -24.95 8.18 -9.34
C SER A 19 -26.04 7.91 -8.29
N ILE A 20 -26.92 8.88 -8.03
CA ILE A 20 -28.11 8.67 -7.19
C ILE A 20 -29.06 7.65 -7.84
N MET A 21 -29.25 7.71 -9.16
CA MET A 21 -30.08 6.75 -9.90
C MET A 21 -29.53 5.32 -9.78
N ASP A 22 -28.21 5.16 -9.87
CA ASP A 22 -27.53 3.86 -9.74
C ASP A 22 -27.68 3.27 -8.33
N VAL A 23 -27.58 4.12 -7.30
CA VAL A 23 -27.81 3.72 -5.90
C VAL A 23 -29.28 3.34 -5.65
N LEU A 24 -30.24 4.05 -6.28
CA LEU A 24 -31.66 3.77 -6.14
C LEU A 24 -32.08 2.50 -6.90
N LEU A 25 -31.53 2.24 -8.09
CA LEU A 25 -31.76 1.03 -8.88
C LEU A 25 -31.04 -0.20 -8.27
N SER A 26 -29.84 0.00 -7.71
CA SER A 26 -29.12 -1.03 -6.94
C SER A 26 -29.92 -1.47 -5.70
N ARG A 27 -30.56 -0.52 -5.00
CA ARG A 27 -31.42 -0.82 -3.84
C ARG A 27 -32.77 -1.44 -4.22
N SER A 28 -33.29 -1.23 -5.44
CA SER A 28 -34.53 -1.90 -5.87
C SER A 28 -34.34 -3.37 -6.25
N ASN A 29 -33.15 -3.75 -6.70
CA ASN A 29 -32.83 -5.15 -7.07
C ASN A 29 -32.56 -6.07 -5.86
N TYR A 30 -32.49 -5.53 -4.64
CA TYR A 30 -32.35 -6.31 -3.41
C TYR A 30 -33.67 -6.61 -2.68
N ARG A 31 -34.82 -6.27 -3.27
CA ARG A 31 -36.12 -6.76 -2.80
C ARG A 31 -36.54 -7.96 -3.64
N THR A 32 -36.56 -9.13 -2.99
CA THR A 32 -37.25 -10.33 -3.44
C THR A 32 -38.57 -9.98 -4.12
N VAL A 33 -38.75 -10.49 -5.32
CA VAL A 33 -39.96 -10.40 -6.13
C VAL A 33 -41.16 -10.88 -5.30
N ASP A 34 -42.00 -9.94 -4.88
CA ASP A 34 -43.39 -10.21 -4.54
C ASP A 34 -44.24 -9.65 -5.71
N GLN A 35 -44.97 -10.54 -6.39
CA GLN A 35 -45.67 -10.27 -7.66
C GLN A 35 -46.93 -9.38 -7.50
N SER A 36 -47.14 -8.74 -6.34
CA SER A 36 -48.37 -7.99 -6.06
C SER A 36 -48.30 -6.47 -6.28
N ASN A 37 -47.16 -5.89 -6.68
CA ASN A 37 -47.00 -4.43 -6.75
C ASN A 37 -46.36 -3.88 -8.04
N THR A 38 -46.77 -4.38 -9.20
CA THR A 38 -46.30 -3.93 -10.53
C THR A 38 -46.72 -2.49 -10.89
N THR A 39 -47.76 -1.95 -10.28
CA THR A 39 -48.24 -0.57 -10.53
C THR A 39 -47.39 0.51 -9.87
N SER A 40 -46.78 0.25 -8.71
CA SER A 40 -46.00 1.26 -7.97
C SER A 40 -44.61 1.51 -8.58
N ASN A 41 -43.97 0.46 -9.12
CA ASN A 41 -42.65 0.61 -9.77
C ASN A 41 -42.75 1.29 -11.14
N ALA A 42 -43.83 1.01 -11.90
CA ALA A 42 -44.09 1.68 -13.17
C ALA A 42 -44.38 3.19 -12.98
N ALA A 43 -45.12 3.56 -11.94
CA ALA A 43 -45.38 4.95 -11.60
C ALA A 43 -44.11 5.72 -11.19
N LEU A 44 -43.20 5.08 -10.45
CA LEU A 44 -41.93 5.68 -10.05
C LEU A 44 -41.01 5.92 -11.27
N VAL A 45 -40.90 4.94 -12.15
CA VAL A 45 -40.09 5.06 -13.39
C VAL A 45 -40.67 6.12 -14.33
N ALA A 46 -42.00 6.18 -14.48
CA ALA A 46 -42.66 7.19 -15.30
C ALA A 46 -42.48 8.62 -14.73
N MET A 47 -42.55 8.78 -13.40
CA MET A 47 -42.36 10.07 -12.74
C MET A 47 -40.92 10.57 -12.89
N VAL A 48 -39.93 9.68 -12.72
CA VAL A 48 -38.50 10.01 -12.88
C VAL A 48 -38.14 10.33 -14.33
N GLY A 49 -38.67 9.56 -15.29
CA GLY A 49 -38.49 9.84 -16.72
C GLY A 49 -39.04 11.21 -17.13
N THR A 50 -40.20 11.59 -16.58
CA THR A 50 -40.82 12.91 -16.86
C THR A 50 -39.95 14.06 -16.34
N VAL A 51 -39.37 13.93 -15.14
CA VAL A 51 -38.48 14.95 -14.56
C VAL A 51 -37.21 15.12 -15.39
N ALA A 52 -36.58 14.01 -15.83
CA ALA A 52 -35.36 14.06 -16.64
C ALA A 52 -35.59 14.73 -18.02
N VAL A 53 -36.70 14.41 -18.69
CA VAL A 53 -37.07 15.02 -19.97
C VAL A 53 -37.36 16.52 -19.82
N THR A 54 -38.06 16.90 -18.75
CA THR A 54 -38.42 18.31 -18.51
C THR A 54 -37.18 19.18 -18.23
N LEU A 55 -36.21 18.65 -17.49
CA LEU A 55 -34.91 19.29 -17.26
C LEU A 55 -34.07 19.40 -18.54
N GLY A 56 -34.04 18.34 -19.36
CA GLY A 56 -33.34 18.35 -20.66
C GLY A 56 -33.89 19.40 -21.63
N VAL A 57 -35.21 19.53 -21.72
CA VAL A 57 -35.88 20.54 -22.56
C VAL A 57 -35.60 21.95 -22.05
N ALA A 58 -35.62 22.18 -20.73
CA ALA A 58 -35.32 23.49 -20.15
C ALA A 58 -33.87 23.96 -20.43
N VAL A 59 -32.90 23.03 -20.36
CA VAL A 59 -31.50 23.32 -20.69
C VAL A 59 -31.33 23.59 -22.18
N GLY A 60 -32.02 22.84 -23.05
CA GLY A 60 -32.02 23.06 -24.49
C GLY A 60 -32.62 24.41 -24.90
N TYR A 61 -33.68 24.86 -24.21
CA TYR A 61 -34.34 26.15 -24.48
C TYR A 61 -33.50 27.35 -24.04
N LEU A 62 -32.76 27.22 -22.95
CA LEU A 62 -31.80 28.23 -22.49
C LEU A 62 -30.58 28.35 -23.42
N ALA A 63 -30.14 27.23 -24.00
CA ALA A 63 -29.02 27.22 -24.95
C ALA A 63 -29.40 27.76 -26.35
N SER A 64 -30.68 27.84 -26.69
CA SER A 64 -31.17 28.22 -28.03
C SER A 64 -31.84 29.61 -28.10
N SER A 65 -31.88 30.37 -27.01
CA SER A 65 -32.43 31.74 -27.01
C SER A 65 -31.45 32.76 -27.61
N PRO A 66 -31.87 33.61 -28.58
CA PRO A 66 -30.99 34.48 -29.37
C PRO A 66 -30.52 35.76 -28.65
N VAL A 67 -30.57 35.83 -27.31
CA VAL A 67 -30.16 37.02 -26.54
C VAL A 67 -28.62 37.13 -26.39
N ALA A 68 -27.84 36.18 -26.90
CA ALA A 68 -26.39 36.12 -26.73
C ALA A 68 -25.56 36.36 -28.01
N THR A 69 -26.08 37.10 -29.01
CA THR A 69 -25.27 37.46 -30.19
C THR A 69 -25.51 38.90 -30.65
N SER A 70 -24.72 39.83 -30.14
CA SER A 70 -24.48 41.15 -30.75
C SER A 70 -23.28 41.86 -30.09
N ALA A 71 -22.23 42.10 -30.89
CA ALA A 71 -21.09 43.03 -30.73
C ALA A 71 -20.04 42.68 -29.64
N TYR A 72 -18.72 42.65 -29.89
CA TYR A 72 -17.88 43.50 -30.76
C TYR A 72 -16.65 42.71 -31.27
N VAL A 73 -16.42 42.79 -32.57
CA VAL A 73 -15.14 42.51 -33.24
C VAL A 73 -14.35 43.81 -33.27
N ALA A 74 -13.09 43.79 -32.82
CA ALA A 74 -12.13 44.86 -33.07
C ALA A 74 -10.83 44.25 -33.61
N THR A 75 -10.53 44.60 -34.86
CA THR A 75 -9.35 44.21 -35.64
C THR A 75 -8.11 45.01 -35.24
N ARG A 76 -6.93 44.39 -35.29
CA ARG A 76 -5.64 45.10 -35.40
C ARG A 76 -4.72 44.41 -36.42
N PRO A 77 -3.88 45.18 -37.15
CA PRO A 77 -3.42 44.82 -38.48
C PRO A 77 -2.11 44.03 -38.51
N VAL A 78 -1.92 43.35 -39.63
CA VAL A 78 -0.73 42.58 -40.04
C VAL A 78 0.35 43.52 -40.58
N THR A 79 1.62 43.24 -40.28
CA THR A 79 2.77 43.70 -41.08
C THR A 79 3.79 42.57 -41.22
N ALA A 80 4.49 42.55 -42.35
CA ALA A 80 4.92 41.36 -43.09
C ALA A 80 6.29 40.75 -42.72
N THR A 81 6.34 39.42 -42.82
CA THR A 81 7.39 38.47 -43.29
C THR A 81 8.91 38.77 -43.29
N ARG A 82 9.64 37.89 -42.55
CA ARG A 82 10.85 37.04 -42.90
C ARG A 82 12.22 37.68 -43.23
N PRO A 83 13.38 36.95 -43.15
CA PRO A 83 13.60 35.53 -42.78
C PRO A 83 14.73 35.24 -41.74
N VAL A 84 14.75 33.97 -41.36
CA VAL A 84 15.76 33.22 -40.58
C VAL A 84 17.10 33.09 -41.32
N VAL A 85 18.22 33.24 -40.60
CA VAL A 85 19.55 32.76 -41.02
C VAL A 85 20.21 32.08 -39.81
N ALA A 86 20.56 30.80 -39.97
CA ALA A 86 21.47 30.07 -39.10
C ALA A 86 22.93 30.33 -39.51
N PRO A 87 23.91 30.18 -38.60
CA PRO A 87 25.17 29.62 -39.03
C PRO A 87 25.75 28.55 -38.10
N THR A 88 26.52 27.69 -38.76
CA THR A 88 27.30 26.52 -38.34
C THR A 88 28.58 26.83 -37.55
N PHE A 89 28.97 25.85 -36.73
CA PHE A 89 30.30 25.45 -36.20
C PHE A 89 31.54 26.36 -36.39
N GLY A 90 32.26 26.55 -35.28
CA GLY A 90 33.69 26.90 -35.26
C GLY A 90 34.32 26.71 -33.87
N ARG A 91 35.34 25.84 -33.76
CA ARG A 91 36.23 25.71 -32.59
C ARG A 91 37.10 26.97 -32.45
N HIS A 92 37.34 27.45 -31.21
CA HIS A 92 38.69 27.69 -30.66
C HIS A 92 38.66 28.14 -29.20
N SER A 93 39.84 28.02 -28.60
CA SER A 93 40.27 27.98 -27.20
C SER A 93 40.38 29.32 -26.47
N ALA A 94 40.20 29.25 -25.14
CA ALA A 94 40.87 29.95 -24.03
C ALA A 94 41.42 31.38 -24.20
N THR A 95 41.00 32.33 -23.34
CA THR A 95 41.80 32.89 -22.22
C THR A 95 41.06 33.99 -21.42
N THR A 96 41.15 33.88 -20.10
CA THR A 96 41.25 34.84 -18.98
C THR A 96 40.77 36.32 -19.06
N ALA A 97 39.95 36.69 -18.04
CA ALA A 97 40.20 37.73 -17.00
C ALA A 97 39.20 38.92 -16.85
N THR A 98 38.76 39.06 -15.58
CA THR A 98 38.52 40.29 -14.76
C THR A 98 37.26 41.17 -14.91
N TYR A 99 36.43 41.09 -13.86
CA TYR A 99 35.82 42.13 -12.98
C TYR A 99 34.92 43.28 -13.48
N ALA A 100 33.82 43.43 -12.70
CA ALA A 100 33.15 44.66 -12.23
C ALA A 100 31.98 45.28 -13.03
N ASN A 101 30.78 45.17 -12.44
CA ASN A 101 29.92 46.28 -11.95
C ASN A 101 28.41 46.08 -12.23
N VAL A 102 27.65 46.16 -11.14
CA VAL A 102 26.18 46.29 -11.06
C VAL A 102 25.82 47.78 -11.15
N PRO A 103 24.67 48.13 -11.77
CA PRO A 103 23.78 49.05 -11.06
C PRO A 103 22.29 48.69 -11.18
N THR A 104 21.62 48.84 -10.03
CA THR A 104 20.18 48.90 -9.80
C THR A 104 19.54 50.14 -10.43
N TYR A 105 18.28 50.05 -10.89
CA TYR A 105 17.36 51.21 -10.93
C TYR A 105 15.92 50.81 -10.61
N ASN A 106 15.26 51.74 -9.93
CA ASN A 106 13.97 51.64 -9.26
C ASN A 106 12.89 52.44 -10.00
N VAL A 107 11.65 52.21 -9.61
CA VAL A 107 10.36 52.63 -10.17
C VAL A 107 10.05 54.13 -9.98
N GLU A 108 9.06 54.61 -10.74
CA GLU A 108 8.24 55.82 -10.55
C GLU A 108 8.72 57.11 -11.23
N ASP A 109 8.09 57.46 -12.35
CA ASP A 109 7.15 58.59 -12.42
C ASP A 109 6.66 58.74 -13.87
N LEU A 110 5.38 59.11 -14.03
CA LEU A 110 4.90 60.15 -14.95
C LEU A 110 3.36 60.13 -14.97
N ARG A 111 2.81 61.08 -14.21
CA ARG A 111 1.41 61.54 -14.18
C ARG A 111 1.08 62.38 -15.42
N GLY A 112 -0.19 62.41 -15.83
CA GLY A 112 -0.81 63.60 -16.44
C GLY A 112 -1.89 63.34 -17.51
N PRO A 113 -2.91 64.23 -17.66
CA PRO A 113 -4.32 63.81 -17.78
C PRO A 113 -5.12 64.38 -18.98
N GLU A 114 -6.46 64.16 -18.95
CA GLU A 114 -7.57 64.84 -19.66
C GLU A 114 -7.81 64.50 -21.15
N GLU A 115 -9.01 64.49 -21.72
CA GLU A 115 -10.47 64.37 -21.41
C GLU A 115 -11.14 64.48 -22.82
N TYR A 116 -12.35 63.96 -23.07
CA TYR A 116 -13.39 64.60 -23.94
C TYR A 116 -14.64 63.72 -24.14
N TYR A 117 -15.75 64.22 -23.56
CA TYR A 117 -17.18 64.27 -23.97
C TYR A 117 -17.99 63.08 -24.55
N LEU A 118 -19.16 62.89 -23.91
CA LEU A 118 -20.34 62.06 -24.28
C LEU A 118 -21.26 62.75 -25.32
N PRO A 119 -22.24 62.01 -25.91
CA PRO A 119 -23.62 62.24 -25.48
C PRO A 119 -24.55 61.00 -25.42
N THR A 120 -25.56 61.12 -24.56
CA THR A 120 -26.70 60.22 -24.30
C THR A 120 -27.86 60.35 -25.31
N GLN A 121 -28.59 59.26 -25.59
CA GLN A 121 -30.02 59.29 -25.94
C GLN A 121 -30.80 58.12 -25.30
N GLN A 122 -32.06 58.41 -24.96
CA GLN A 122 -33.03 57.62 -24.16
C GLN A 122 -34.15 57.04 -25.07
N PRO A 123 -35.18 56.31 -24.58
CA PRO A 123 -35.55 54.97 -25.04
C PRO A 123 -36.84 54.92 -25.91
N ALA A 124 -37.12 53.76 -26.51
CA ALA A 124 -38.42 53.44 -27.11
C ALA A 124 -39.02 52.14 -26.51
N SER A 125 -40.31 52.23 -26.17
CA SER A 125 -41.18 51.24 -25.54
C SER A 125 -41.92 50.35 -26.53
N VAL A 126 -42.09 49.05 -26.25
CA VAL A 126 -43.25 48.22 -26.66
C VAL A 126 -43.53 47.13 -25.61
N THR A 127 -44.80 46.99 -25.20
CA THR A 127 -45.42 46.01 -24.28
C THR A 127 -46.15 44.88 -25.07
N PRO A 128 -46.91 43.93 -24.46
CA PRO A 128 -46.53 42.82 -23.57
C PRO A 128 -47.08 41.45 -24.04
N ALA A 129 -46.33 40.36 -23.95
CA ALA A 129 -46.89 39.00 -24.05
C ALA A 129 -45.95 37.93 -23.45
N ALA A 130 -45.85 37.84 -22.12
CA ALA A 130 -45.30 36.67 -21.43
C ALA A 130 -45.52 36.75 -19.91
N ALA A 131 -46.78 36.92 -19.48
CA ALA A 131 -47.16 36.80 -18.06
C ALA A 131 -48.18 35.67 -17.91
N ALA A 132 -47.75 34.42 -18.16
CA ALA A 132 -48.58 33.23 -17.93
C ALA A 132 -47.78 31.96 -17.54
N GLY A 133 -46.46 32.03 -17.35
CA GLY A 133 -45.62 30.83 -17.13
C GLY A 133 -45.12 30.57 -15.71
N ALA A 134 -45.26 31.52 -14.78
CA ALA A 134 -44.53 31.47 -13.50
C ALA A 134 -45.34 30.95 -12.29
N PHE A 135 -46.67 30.78 -12.41
CA PHE A 135 -47.52 30.36 -11.28
C PHE A 135 -47.80 28.84 -11.20
N GLY A 136 -47.41 28.05 -12.20
CA GLY A 136 -47.68 26.59 -12.23
C GLY A 136 -46.64 25.71 -11.52
N LEU A 137 -45.39 26.16 -11.43
CA LEU A 137 -44.28 25.31 -10.95
C LEU A 137 -44.14 25.31 -9.41
N GLY A 138 -44.61 26.35 -8.72
CA GLY A 138 -44.55 26.43 -7.26
C GLY A 138 -45.52 25.47 -6.54
N ALA A 139 -46.69 25.21 -7.12
CA ALA A 139 -47.72 24.38 -6.49
C ALA A 139 -47.38 22.87 -6.51
N MET A 140 -46.67 22.39 -7.54
CA MET A 140 -46.29 20.97 -7.64
C MET A 140 -45.16 20.57 -6.67
N ALA A 141 -44.24 21.48 -6.37
CA ALA A 141 -43.15 21.20 -5.42
C ALA A 141 -43.64 21.03 -3.97
N VAL A 142 -44.68 21.80 -3.57
CA VAL A 142 -45.25 21.72 -2.22
C VAL A 142 -46.06 20.43 -2.01
N ALA A 143 -46.77 19.95 -3.04
CA ALA A 143 -47.53 18.70 -2.97
C ALA A 143 -46.62 17.45 -2.88
N ALA A 144 -45.49 17.45 -3.60
CA ALA A 144 -44.52 16.36 -3.55
C ALA A 144 -43.85 16.25 -2.17
N PHE A 145 -43.55 17.38 -1.51
CA PHE A 145 -42.93 17.39 -0.19
C PHE A 145 -43.87 16.90 0.93
N ALA A 146 -45.18 17.17 0.80
CA ALA A 146 -46.19 16.70 1.75
C ALA A 146 -46.41 15.17 1.70
N LEU A 147 -46.33 14.57 0.50
CA LEU A 147 -46.46 13.13 0.30
C LEU A 147 -45.26 12.34 0.82
N VAL A 148 -44.04 12.88 0.67
CA VAL A 148 -42.83 12.25 1.24
C VAL A 148 -42.88 12.27 2.78
N ARG A 149 -43.40 13.34 3.38
CA ARG A 149 -43.47 13.47 4.84
C ARG A 149 -44.47 12.51 5.49
N SER A 150 -45.59 12.19 4.82
CA SER A 150 -46.57 11.23 5.38
C SER A 150 -46.08 9.79 5.31
N TRP A 151 -45.18 9.47 4.39
CA TRP A 151 -44.61 8.14 4.21
C TRP A 151 -43.59 7.76 5.31
N PHE A 152 -42.93 8.75 5.93
CA PHE A 152 -41.97 8.53 7.02
C PHE A 152 -42.59 8.39 8.42
N GLN A 153 -43.92 8.47 8.58
CA GLN A 153 -44.58 8.53 9.89
C GLN A 153 -45.43 7.30 10.27
N GLN A 154 -45.15 6.10 9.75
CA GLN A 154 -45.85 4.89 10.21
C GLN A 154 -45.06 4.10 11.27
N PRO A 155 -45.70 3.71 12.40
CA PRO A 155 -45.02 3.01 13.49
C PRO A 155 -44.86 1.51 13.18
N THR A 156 -43.67 0.98 13.45
CA THR A 156 -43.32 -0.45 13.28
C THR A 156 -43.91 -1.31 14.40
N GLN A 157 -44.65 -2.36 14.02
CA GLN A 157 -45.13 -3.40 14.94
C GLN A 157 -44.01 -4.40 15.32
N SER A 158 -44.08 -4.86 16.57
CA SER A 158 -43.20 -5.80 17.27
C SER A 158 -43.44 -7.26 16.90
N LEU A 159 -42.38 -8.09 16.84
CA LEU A 159 -42.48 -9.56 16.92
C LEU A 159 -41.32 -10.19 17.74
N GLU A 160 -41.72 -11.17 18.56
CA GLU A 160 -40.98 -12.05 19.50
C GLU A 160 -40.24 -13.23 18.80
N PRO A 161 -39.43 -14.08 19.50
CA PRO A 161 -38.14 -14.57 18.98
C PRO A 161 -38.03 -16.06 18.51
N MET A 162 -36.86 -16.35 17.90
CA MET A 162 -36.10 -17.62 17.74
C MET A 162 -36.47 -18.67 16.66
N SER A 163 -35.50 -18.97 15.78
CA SER A 163 -34.71 -20.22 15.85
C SER A 163 -33.34 -20.06 15.16
N MET A 164 -32.30 -20.66 15.77
CA MET A 164 -30.89 -20.66 15.35
C MET A 164 -30.61 -21.81 14.38
N GLN A 165 -29.85 -21.53 13.30
CA GLN A 165 -28.72 -22.38 12.85
C GLN A 165 -27.83 -21.63 11.83
N GLU A 166 -26.64 -21.29 12.33
CA GLU A 166 -25.32 -21.24 11.68
C GLU A 166 -25.06 -20.31 10.47
N ALA A 167 -24.54 -19.11 10.81
CA ALA A 167 -23.49 -18.42 10.06
C ALA A 167 -22.65 -17.58 11.05
N PRO A 168 -21.31 -17.56 11.00
CA PRO A 168 -20.51 -16.65 11.82
C PRO A 168 -20.64 -15.24 11.24
N LYS A 169 -21.64 -14.51 11.72
CA LYS A 169 -21.83 -13.09 11.44
C LYS A 169 -20.81 -12.30 12.25
N TRP A 170 -19.72 -11.85 11.62
CA TRP A 170 -18.92 -10.72 12.09
C TRP A 170 -19.67 -9.37 11.96
N SER A 171 -21.01 -9.39 11.93
CA SER A 171 -21.84 -8.24 11.57
C SER A 171 -22.50 -7.51 12.76
N MET A 172 -22.03 -7.68 14.01
CA MET A 172 -22.59 -6.91 15.13
C MET A 172 -21.54 -6.58 16.20
N ALA A 173 -20.83 -5.46 15.99
CA ALA A 173 -20.38 -4.53 17.04
C ALA A 173 -19.76 -3.26 16.42
N MET A 174 -20.47 -2.59 15.50
CA MET A 174 -20.09 -1.24 15.02
C MET A 174 -21.04 -0.15 15.55
N SER A 175 -21.69 -0.39 16.69
CA SER A 175 -22.42 0.64 17.43
C SER A 175 -21.71 0.91 18.75
N GLY A 176 -20.76 1.85 18.71
CA GLY A 176 -20.04 2.31 19.89
C GLY A 176 -18.97 3.32 19.51
N SER A 177 -19.36 4.59 19.45
CA SER A 177 -18.45 5.72 19.53
C SER A 177 -17.52 5.56 20.75
N GLY A 178 -16.22 5.28 20.52
CA GLY A 178 -15.17 5.22 21.55
C GLY A 178 -15.10 3.89 22.33
N SER A 179 -14.66 2.80 21.71
CA SER A 179 -14.65 1.45 22.33
C SER A 179 -13.34 1.01 22.99
N GLY A 180 -12.27 1.82 22.93
CA GLY A 180 -10.96 1.48 23.52
C GLY A 180 -10.65 2.10 24.88
N ALA A 181 -11.44 3.07 25.34
CA ALA A 181 -11.18 3.77 26.59
C ALA A 181 -11.22 2.81 27.79
N GLY A 182 -10.09 2.63 28.47
CA GLY A 182 -9.96 1.71 29.61
C GLY A 182 -9.72 0.23 29.25
N LYS A 183 -9.61 -0.12 27.96
CA LYS A 183 -9.08 -1.44 27.56
C LYS A 183 -7.56 -1.42 27.63
N LYS A 184 -6.98 -2.49 28.20
CA LYS A 184 -5.53 -2.69 28.27
C LYS A 184 -5.10 -3.76 27.28
N ILE A 185 -4.08 -3.48 26.47
CA ILE A 185 -3.44 -4.45 25.57
C ILE A 185 -1.97 -4.61 25.94
N ARG A 186 -1.56 -5.85 26.18
CA ARG A 186 -0.17 -6.24 26.46
C ARG A 186 0.49 -6.74 25.18
N ILE A 187 1.58 -6.08 24.78
CA ILE A 187 2.31 -6.36 23.53
C ILE A 187 3.61 -7.09 23.86
N ALA A 188 3.66 -8.39 23.53
CA ALA A 188 4.91 -9.16 23.53
C ALA A 188 5.82 -8.68 22.40
N THR A 189 7.08 -8.36 22.73
CA THR A 189 8.08 -7.97 21.74
C THR A 189 9.47 -8.40 22.15
N ARG A 190 10.40 -8.48 21.19
CA ARG A 190 11.82 -8.72 21.48
C ARG A 190 12.50 -7.45 21.95
N LYS A 191 13.56 -7.61 22.76
CA LYS A 191 14.39 -6.50 23.27
C LYS A 191 15.29 -5.81 22.23
N SER A 192 15.39 -6.33 21.01
CA SER A 192 16.25 -5.71 19.99
C SER A 192 15.72 -4.32 19.60
N PRO A 193 16.59 -3.34 19.28
CA PRO A 193 16.14 -1.98 18.95
C PRO A 193 15.08 -1.93 17.84
N LEU A 194 15.22 -2.77 16.81
CA LEU A 194 14.25 -2.83 15.72
C LEU A 194 12.89 -3.38 16.18
N ALA A 195 12.89 -4.41 17.03
CA ALA A 195 11.65 -5.00 17.53
C ALA A 195 10.92 -4.07 18.52
N MET A 196 11.67 -3.33 19.34
CA MET A 196 11.10 -2.28 20.19
C MET A 196 10.46 -1.19 19.35
N TRP A 197 11.17 -0.68 18.33
CA TRP A 197 10.60 0.30 17.39
C TRP A 197 9.30 -0.20 16.75
N GLN A 198 9.25 -1.49 16.38
CA GLN A 198 8.04 -2.08 15.77
C GLN A 198 6.87 -2.12 16.75
N ALA A 199 7.11 -2.48 18.00
CA ALA A 199 6.09 -2.50 19.03
C ALA A 199 5.61 -1.07 19.38
N GLU A 200 6.52 -0.11 19.50
CA GLU A 200 6.23 1.32 19.73
C GLU A 200 5.43 1.93 18.56
N PHE A 201 5.73 1.53 17.33
CA PHE A 201 4.94 1.92 16.15
C PHE A 201 3.50 1.42 16.25
N ILE A 202 3.29 0.14 16.59
CA ILE A 202 1.95 -0.43 16.77
C ILE A 202 1.21 0.22 17.95
N GLU A 203 1.91 0.44 19.08
CA GLU A 203 1.36 1.18 20.22
C GLU A 203 0.86 2.57 19.81
N SER A 204 1.67 3.30 19.03
CA SER A 204 1.34 4.65 18.57
C SER A 204 0.09 4.65 17.68
N GLU A 205 0.01 3.70 16.74
CA GLU A 205 -1.16 3.55 15.88
C GLU A 205 -2.42 3.13 16.65
N LEU A 206 -2.30 2.22 17.62
CA LEU A 206 -3.42 1.84 18.48
C LEU A 206 -3.93 3.02 19.31
N LYS A 207 -3.04 3.80 19.92
CA LYS A 207 -3.40 5.02 20.66
C LYS A 207 -4.07 6.07 19.77
N ARG A 208 -3.64 6.17 18.51
CA ARG A 208 -4.23 7.08 17.52
C ARG A 208 -5.64 6.64 17.12
N LEU A 209 -5.85 5.35 16.90
CA LEU A 209 -7.13 4.77 16.49
C LEU A 209 -8.13 4.69 17.64
N HIS A 210 -7.64 4.44 18.86
CA HIS A 210 -8.44 4.18 20.05
C HIS A 210 -8.01 5.10 21.21
N PRO A 211 -8.45 6.37 21.24
CA PRO A 211 -8.09 7.29 22.32
C PRO A 211 -8.46 6.72 23.70
N GLY A 212 -7.49 6.73 24.63
CA GLY A 212 -7.67 6.21 25.99
C GLY A 212 -7.43 4.70 26.15
N ILE A 213 -6.97 4.00 25.12
CA ILE A 213 -6.45 2.64 25.25
C ILE A 213 -5.16 2.64 26.09
N GLU A 214 -5.05 1.68 27.01
CA GLU A 214 -3.83 1.44 27.77
C GLU A 214 -2.99 0.39 27.05
N ILE A 215 -1.72 0.69 26.79
CA ILE A 215 -0.79 -0.25 26.16
C ILE A 215 0.34 -0.56 27.14
N GLU A 216 0.65 -1.83 27.31
CA GLU A 216 1.81 -2.31 28.06
C GLU A 216 2.75 -3.04 27.10
N LEU A 217 3.94 -2.49 26.85
CA LEU A 217 4.99 -3.21 26.14
C LEU A 217 5.66 -4.20 27.09
N GLN A 218 5.82 -5.45 26.64
CA GLN A 218 6.44 -6.53 27.40
C GLN A 218 7.68 -7.05 26.66
N PRO A 219 8.87 -6.42 26.85
CA PRO A 219 10.09 -6.82 26.17
C PRO A 219 10.64 -8.14 26.72
N MET A 220 10.75 -9.14 25.86
CA MET A 220 11.21 -10.49 26.18
C MET A 220 12.57 -10.78 25.54
N SER A 221 13.35 -11.65 26.18
CA SER A 221 14.62 -12.15 25.63
C SER A 221 14.38 -13.54 25.05
N THR A 222 14.55 -13.66 23.73
CA THR A 222 14.38 -14.93 23.02
C THR A 222 15.67 -15.73 23.03
N ARG A 223 15.59 -17.04 22.74
CA ARG A 223 16.80 -17.86 22.57
C ARG A 223 17.71 -17.35 21.44
N GLY A 224 17.12 -16.85 20.36
CA GLY A 224 17.87 -16.23 19.27
C GLY A 224 18.61 -14.94 19.66
N ASP A 225 18.19 -14.24 20.73
CA ASP A 225 18.90 -13.08 21.26
C ASP A 225 20.09 -13.46 22.15
N LYS A 226 20.00 -14.60 22.84
CA LYS A 226 21.03 -15.07 23.78
C LYS A 226 22.17 -15.80 23.09
N ILE A 227 21.93 -16.34 21.90
CA ILE A 227 22.90 -17.15 21.17
C ILE A 227 23.32 -16.41 19.90
N LEU A 228 24.21 -15.44 20.05
CA LEU A 228 24.77 -14.66 18.94
C LEU A 228 26.02 -15.33 18.31
N ASP A 229 26.72 -16.17 19.09
CA ASP A 229 28.04 -16.73 18.77
C ASP A 229 27.99 -18.18 18.26
N SER A 230 26.91 -18.56 17.58
CA SER A 230 26.74 -19.92 17.05
C SER A 230 25.98 -19.91 15.72
N PRO A 231 26.35 -20.75 14.74
CA PRO A 231 25.62 -20.83 13.47
C PRO A 231 24.14 -21.15 13.67
N LEU A 232 23.27 -20.67 12.78
CA LEU A 232 21.81 -20.88 12.88
C LEU A 232 21.49 -22.37 12.78
N ALA A 233 22.28 -23.09 11.97
CA ALA A 233 22.34 -24.54 11.94
C ALA A 233 22.49 -25.15 13.35
N LYS A 234 23.41 -24.64 14.20
CA LYS A 234 23.72 -25.17 15.54
C LYS A 234 22.52 -25.27 16.50
N ILE A 235 21.39 -24.61 16.23
CA ILE A 235 20.30 -24.48 17.21
C ILE A 235 19.00 -25.15 16.75
N GLY A 236 18.88 -25.59 15.49
CA GLY A 236 17.79 -26.45 15.00
C GLY A 236 16.41 -26.10 15.55
N GLY A 237 15.68 -25.20 14.91
CA GLY A 237 14.30 -24.95 15.33
C GLY A 237 13.61 -23.83 14.57
N LYS A 238 12.54 -24.17 13.86
CA LYS A 238 11.52 -23.21 13.41
C LYS A 238 11.12 -22.33 14.61
N GLY A 239 11.12 -20.99 14.45
CA GLY A 239 10.63 -20.05 15.47
C GLY A 239 11.60 -19.61 16.57
N LEU A 240 12.93 -19.67 16.37
CA LEU A 240 13.95 -19.29 17.37
C LEU A 240 13.83 -17.88 17.97
N PHE A 241 13.13 -16.97 17.29
CA PHE A 241 12.88 -15.60 17.71
C PHE A 241 11.43 -15.35 18.15
N VAL A 242 10.59 -16.38 18.16
CA VAL A 242 9.13 -16.24 18.29
C VAL A 242 8.56 -17.10 19.41
N LYS A 243 9.17 -18.25 19.71
CA LYS A 243 8.69 -19.20 20.74
C LYS A 243 8.39 -18.59 22.11
N GLU A 244 9.26 -17.69 22.60
CA GLU A 244 9.01 -17.07 23.90
C GLU A 244 7.82 -16.10 23.88
N LEU A 245 7.53 -15.48 22.73
CA LEU A 245 6.39 -14.59 22.51
C LEU A 245 5.10 -15.43 22.35
N GLU A 246 5.14 -16.48 21.52
CA GLU A 246 4.04 -17.44 21.31
C GLU A 246 3.56 -18.05 22.64
N ARG A 247 4.51 -18.45 23.50
CA ARG A 247 4.18 -18.96 24.83
C ARG A 247 3.43 -17.94 25.67
N ALA A 248 3.86 -16.67 25.67
CA ALA A 248 3.19 -15.63 26.44
C ALA A 248 1.76 -15.36 25.94
N LEU A 249 1.50 -15.52 24.63
CA LEU A 249 0.15 -15.43 24.07
C LEU A 249 -0.73 -16.60 24.53
N LEU A 250 -0.20 -17.83 24.46
CA LEU A 250 -0.90 -19.06 24.85
C LEU A 250 -1.18 -19.13 26.35
N GLU A 251 -0.24 -18.66 27.18
CA GLU A 251 -0.39 -18.61 28.64
C GLU A 251 -1.27 -17.44 29.09
N GLY A 252 -1.65 -16.52 28.19
CA GLY A 252 -2.47 -15.36 28.50
C GLY A 252 -1.70 -14.23 29.22
N ASP A 253 -0.38 -14.30 29.26
CA ASP A 253 0.53 -13.28 29.81
C ASP A 253 0.60 -12.02 28.93
N SER A 254 0.41 -12.21 27.62
CA SER A 254 0.33 -11.17 26.60
C SER A 254 -0.92 -11.33 25.75
N ASP A 255 -1.37 -10.24 25.12
CA ASP A 255 -2.58 -10.24 24.28
C ASP A 255 -2.21 -10.33 22.80
N ILE A 256 -1.13 -9.66 22.40
CA ILE A 256 -0.64 -9.64 21.02
C ILE A 256 0.88 -9.72 20.97
N ALA A 257 1.43 -10.20 19.86
CA ALA A 257 2.86 -10.14 19.56
C ALA A 257 3.10 -9.46 18.20
N VAL A 258 4.12 -8.60 18.13
CA VAL A 258 4.44 -7.83 16.92
C VAL A 258 5.70 -8.37 16.26
N HIS A 259 5.63 -8.63 14.96
CA HIS A 259 6.71 -9.26 14.21
C HIS A 259 7.04 -8.53 12.91
N SER A 260 8.30 -8.59 12.50
CA SER A 260 8.63 -8.51 11.08
C SER A 260 8.06 -9.75 10.39
N THR A 261 7.18 -9.59 9.40
CA THR A 261 6.44 -10.72 8.85
C THR A 261 7.31 -11.81 8.23
N LYS A 262 8.47 -11.42 7.67
CA LYS A 262 9.46 -12.37 7.12
C LYS A 262 10.12 -13.29 8.16
N ASP A 263 10.07 -12.92 9.43
CA ASP A 263 10.65 -13.68 10.55
C ASP A 263 9.61 -14.58 11.23
N VAL A 264 8.33 -14.47 10.84
CA VAL A 264 7.23 -15.30 11.36
C VAL A 264 7.24 -16.66 10.68
N PRO A 265 7.28 -17.77 11.43
CA PRO A 265 7.11 -19.12 10.90
C PRO A 265 5.91 -19.26 9.97
N MET A 266 6.02 -20.18 9.00
CA MET A 266 4.92 -20.43 8.05
C MET A 266 3.77 -21.22 8.70
N GLU A 267 4.11 -22.05 9.68
CA GLU A 267 3.19 -22.77 10.57
C GLU A 267 3.27 -22.13 11.96
N LEU A 268 2.13 -21.77 12.52
CA LEU A 268 2.01 -21.26 13.88
C LEU A 268 1.56 -22.39 14.82
N PRO A 269 1.84 -22.30 16.12
CA PRO A 269 1.26 -23.22 17.10
C PRO A 269 -0.27 -23.19 17.07
N ASP A 270 -0.89 -24.34 17.38
CA ASP A 270 -2.34 -24.43 17.55
C ASP A 270 -2.82 -23.40 18.59
N GLY A 271 -3.92 -22.72 18.27
CA GLY A 271 -4.48 -21.65 19.11
C GLY A 271 -3.94 -20.25 18.83
N LEU A 272 -2.94 -20.08 17.96
CA LEU A 272 -2.44 -18.78 17.51
C LEU A 272 -2.76 -18.52 16.03
N THR A 273 -2.89 -17.25 15.68
CA THR A 273 -3.11 -16.80 14.30
C THR A 273 -2.36 -15.51 14.01
N LEU A 274 -1.94 -15.34 12.76
CA LEU A 274 -1.41 -14.08 12.25
C LEU A 274 -2.58 -13.20 11.78
N GLY A 275 -3.28 -12.59 12.72
CA GLY A 275 -4.58 -11.97 12.43
C GLY A 275 -4.52 -10.66 11.67
N ILE A 276 -3.43 -9.90 11.77
CA ILE A 276 -3.30 -8.57 11.15
C ILE A 276 -1.99 -8.46 10.39
N ILE A 277 -2.07 -7.99 9.15
CA ILE A 277 -0.94 -7.55 8.34
C ILE A 277 -1.09 -6.03 8.17
N CYS A 278 -0.13 -5.29 8.71
CA CYS A 278 -0.11 -3.84 8.62
C CYS A 278 0.44 -3.38 7.26
N LYS A 279 0.19 -2.12 6.94
CA LYS A 279 0.76 -1.45 5.77
C LYS A 279 2.26 -1.71 5.64
N ARG A 280 2.67 -2.14 4.45
CA ARG A 280 4.02 -2.57 4.11
C ARG A 280 4.91 -1.36 3.93
N HIS A 281 6.02 -1.34 4.67
CA HIS A 281 7.13 -0.44 4.37
C HIS A 281 7.98 -1.04 3.24
N ASP A 282 8.94 -0.26 2.75
CA ASP A 282 9.86 -0.63 1.68
C ASP A 282 10.32 -2.12 1.73
N PRO A 283 9.89 -2.96 0.76
CA PRO A 283 10.20 -4.38 0.74
C PRO A 283 11.61 -4.67 0.24
N CYS A 284 12.31 -3.69 -0.32
CA CYS A 284 13.58 -3.88 -1.01
C CYS A 284 14.74 -4.15 -0.04
N ASP A 285 15.80 -4.72 -0.60
CA ASP A 285 17.09 -4.80 0.06
C ASP A 285 17.94 -3.58 -0.30
N ALA A 286 18.86 -3.19 0.58
CA ALA A 286 19.83 -2.13 0.36
C ALA A 286 21.26 -2.67 0.52
N ILE A 287 22.15 -2.25 -0.37
CA ILE A 287 23.59 -2.41 -0.17
C ILE A 287 24.12 -1.26 0.69
N VAL A 288 24.92 -1.56 1.70
CA VAL A 288 25.43 -0.56 2.65
C VAL A 288 26.94 -0.61 2.64
N PHE A 289 27.56 0.57 2.53
CA PHE A 289 29.01 0.75 2.50
C PHE A 289 29.52 1.35 3.82
N PRO A 290 30.82 1.22 4.11
CA PRO A 290 31.43 1.87 5.27
C PRO A 290 31.20 3.39 5.22
N LYS A 291 31.11 4.02 6.39
CA LYS A 291 30.96 5.49 6.47
C LYS A 291 32.05 6.21 5.67
N GLY A 292 31.64 7.21 4.89
CA GLY A 292 32.53 7.99 4.04
C GLY A 292 32.90 7.34 2.70
N SER A 293 32.34 6.17 2.38
CA SER A 293 32.47 5.57 1.05
C SER A 293 31.85 6.46 -0.03
N THR A 294 32.51 6.56 -1.18
CA THR A 294 31.96 7.21 -2.38
C THR A 294 31.12 6.27 -3.24
N LYS A 295 31.03 4.99 -2.87
CA LYS A 295 30.27 3.96 -3.61
C LYS A 295 28.79 4.08 -3.28
N THR A 296 27.95 4.01 -4.30
CA THR A 296 26.50 4.16 -4.19
C THR A 296 25.72 2.90 -4.55
N CYS A 297 26.21 2.07 -5.47
CA CYS A 297 25.49 0.89 -5.93
C CYS A 297 26.37 -0.37 -5.96
N ILE A 298 25.75 -1.52 -6.22
CA ILE A 298 26.46 -2.81 -6.28
C ILE A 298 27.55 -2.85 -7.36
N ASP A 299 27.36 -2.10 -8.45
CA ASP A 299 28.28 -2.09 -9.58
C ASP A 299 29.58 -1.31 -9.25
N ASP A 300 29.57 -0.48 -8.19
CA ASP A 300 30.77 0.21 -7.69
C ASP A 300 31.71 -0.69 -6.87
N LEU A 301 31.29 -1.91 -6.54
CA LEU A 301 32.14 -2.85 -5.79
C LEU A 301 33.29 -3.34 -6.66
N PRO A 302 34.54 -3.34 -6.14
CA PRO A 302 35.68 -3.89 -6.86
C PRO A 302 35.50 -5.38 -7.12
N GLN A 303 36.27 -5.90 -8.08
CA GLN A 303 36.28 -7.34 -8.35
C GLN A 303 36.72 -8.12 -7.11
N GLY A 304 35.99 -9.17 -6.74
CA GLY A 304 36.32 -10.01 -5.59
C GLY A 304 35.96 -9.41 -4.22
N ALA A 305 35.11 -8.36 -4.18
CA ALA A 305 34.72 -7.70 -2.95
C ALA A 305 34.09 -8.64 -1.91
N ARG A 306 34.37 -8.39 -0.63
CA ARG A 306 33.81 -9.11 0.53
C ARG A 306 32.47 -8.51 0.92
N VAL A 307 31.39 -9.24 0.65
CA VAL A 307 30.02 -8.79 0.94
C VAL A 307 29.43 -9.55 2.12
N GLY A 308 29.04 -8.83 3.16
CA GLY A 308 28.46 -9.39 4.37
C GLY A 308 26.96 -9.69 4.24
N THR A 309 26.59 -10.96 4.25
CA THR A 309 25.19 -11.43 4.39
C THR A 309 25.16 -12.93 4.68
N SER A 310 24.37 -13.35 5.67
CA SER A 310 24.08 -14.78 5.92
C SER A 310 22.80 -15.28 5.22
N SER A 311 22.16 -14.45 4.39
CA SER A 311 20.95 -14.85 3.66
C SER A 311 21.30 -15.52 2.34
N LEU A 312 21.08 -16.84 2.25
CA LEU A 312 21.28 -17.61 1.02
C LEU A 312 20.45 -17.06 -0.15
N ARG A 313 19.23 -16.56 0.12
CA ARG A 313 18.38 -15.82 -0.83
C ARG A 313 19.11 -14.65 -1.51
N ARG A 314 19.85 -13.86 -0.74
CA ARG A 314 20.58 -12.71 -1.29
C ARG A 314 21.80 -13.17 -2.06
N GLN A 315 22.54 -14.12 -1.49
CA GLN A 315 23.77 -14.64 -2.10
C GLN A 315 23.49 -15.23 -3.49
N CYS A 316 22.52 -16.15 -3.61
CA CYS A 316 22.24 -16.83 -4.88
C CYS A 316 21.80 -15.87 -5.98
N GLN A 317 21.03 -14.82 -5.66
CA GLN A 317 20.58 -13.83 -6.63
C GLN A 317 21.71 -12.88 -7.06
N LEU A 318 22.53 -12.43 -6.11
CA LEU A 318 23.64 -11.52 -6.41
C LEU A 318 24.74 -12.21 -7.23
N LEU A 319 24.98 -13.51 -7.01
CA LEU A 319 25.95 -14.29 -7.78
C LEU A 319 25.58 -14.39 -9.28
N LEU A 320 24.33 -14.20 -9.66
CA LEU A 320 23.93 -14.17 -11.08
C LEU A 320 24.47 -12.94 -11.80
N LYS A 321 24.47 -11.78 -11.12
CA LYS A 321 24.96 -10.51 -11.69
C LYS A 321 26.47 -10.35 -11.46
N ARG A 322 26.96 -10.76 -10.28
CA ARG A 322 28.34 -10.58 -9.83
C ARG A 322 28.91 -11.89 -9.25
N PRO A 323 29.26 -12.86 -10.11
CA PRO A 323 29.79 -14.16 -9.70
C PRO A 323 31.16 -14.08 -9.00
N ASP A 324 31.83 -12.94 -9.07
CA ASP A 324 33.12 -12.69 -8.43
C ASP A 324 33.02 -12.33 -6.94
N LEU A 325 31.84 -11.96 -6.43
CA LEU A 325 31.67 -11.53 -5.03
C LEU A 325 32.00 -12.65 -4.04
N LYS A 326 32.69 -12.27 -2.96
CA LYS A 326 33.00 -13.17 -1.84
C LYS A 326 32.03 -12.91 -0.71
N PHE A 327 31.06 -13.79 -0.54
CA PHE A 327 30.11 -13.68 0.57
C PHE A 327 30.74 -14.13 1.89
N VAL A 328 30.61 -13.29 2.90
CA VAL A 328 31.08 -13.53 4.25
C VAL A 328 29.88 -13.52 5.20
N GLU A 329 29.83 -14.48 6.14
CA GLU A 329 28.75 -14.53 7.12
C GLU A 329 28.64 -13.23 7.91
N LEU A 330 27.41 -12.77 8.16
CA LEU A 330 27.13 -11.55 8.91
C LEU A 330 25.94 -11.76 9.85
N ARG A 331 26.20 -11.67 11.16
CA ARG A 331 25.23 -11.87 12.25
C ARG A 331 25.20 -10.68 13.20
N GLY A 332 24.19 -10.67 14.06
CA GLY A 332 23.89 -9.59 15.00
C GLY A 332 22.67 -8.77 14.58
N ASN A 333 22.24 -7.85 15.44
CA ASN A 333 21.24 -6.85 15.11
C ASN A 333 21.81 -5.80 14.11
N VAL A 334 20.95 -4.92 13.60
CA VAL A 334 21.33 -3.92 12.58
C VAL A 334 22.54 -3.08 13.03
N ASN A 335 22.52 -2.55 14.26
CA ASN A 335 23.59 -1.73 14.81
C ASN A 335 24.94 -2.48 14.84
N THR A 336 24.94 -3.74 15.29
CA THR A 336 26.15 -4.56 15.36
C THR A 336 26.71 -4.82 13.95
N ARG A 337 25.83 -5.08 12.98
CA ARG A 337 26.24 -5.30 11.59
C ARG A 337 26.86 -4.05 10.97
N LEU A 338 26.26 -2.88 11.21
CA LEU A 338 26.81 -1.59 10.76
C LEU A 338 28.17 -1.30 11.41
N ALA A 339 28.34 -1.63 12.70
CA ALA A 339 29.62 -1.48 13.38
C ALA A 339 30.72 -2.37 12.77
N LYS A 340 30.40 -3.64 12.43
CA LYS A 340 31.34 -4.54 11.74
C LYS A 340 31.68 -4.09 10.31
N LEU A 341 30.73 -3.46 9.62
CA LEU A 341 31.00 -2.84 8.33
C LEU A 341 32.01 -1.69 8.49
N ASP A 342 31.77 -0.80 9.45
CA ASP A 342 32.64 0.36 9.67
C ASP A 342 34.01 -0.02 10.25
N SER A 343 34.16 -1.19 10.89
CA SER A 343 35.45 -1.74 11.34
C SER A 343 36.31 -2.32 10.21
N GLY A 344 35.79 -2.41 8.99
CA GLY A 344 36.51 -2.92 7.82
C GLY A 344 36.47 -4.44 7.63
N GLU A 345 35.62 -5.16 8.38
CA GLU A 345 35.42 -6.60 8.20
C GLU A 345 34.81 -6.93 6.84
N TYR A 346 34.05 -6.00 6.26
CA TYR A 346 33.37 -6.15 4.96
C TYR A 346 33.59 -4.91 4.08
N ASP A 347 33.57 -5.12 2.77
CA ASP A 347 33.63 -4.02 1.80
C ASP A 347 32.23 -3.41 1.55
N ALA A 348 31.19 -4.24 1.72
CA ALA A 348 29.79 -3.83 1.83
C ALA A 348 28.98 -4.89 2.59
N ILE A 349 27.80 -4.54 3.09
CA ILE A 349 26.82 -5.49 3.63
C ILE A 349 25.46 -5.31 2.97
N ILE A 350 24.60 -6.34 3.01
CA ILE A 350 23.22 -6.22 2.53
C ILE A 350 22.25 -6.24 3.70
N LEU A 351 21.34 -5.26 3.77
CA LEU A 351 20.30 -5.13 4.79
C LEU A 351 18.93 -4.89 4.15
N ALA A 352 17.85 -5.03 4.91
CA ALA A 352 16.52 -4.68 4.42
C ALA A 352 16.34 -3.16 4.54
N ALA A 353 15.87 -2.49 3.49
CA ALA A 353 15.70 -1.04 3.47
C ALA A 353 14.76 -0.57 4.59
N ALA A 354 13.63 -1.25 4.80
CA ALA A 354 12.72 -0.97 5.92
C ALA A 354 13.41 -1.00 7.29
N GLY A 355 14.35 -1.91 7.54
CA GLY A 355 15.05 -1.98 8.83
C GLY A 355 15.94 -0.76 9.10
N LEU A 356 16.59 -0.24 8.05
CA LEU A 356 17.40 0.98 8.12
C LEU A 356 16.52 2.23 8.30
N LYS A 357 15.44 2.35 7.50
CA LYS A 357 14.48 3.46 7.56
C LYS A 357 13.85 3.57 8.95
N ARG A 358 13.38 2.46 9.51
CA ARG A 358 12.75 2.39 10.84
C ARG A 358 13.68 2.86 11.96
N LEU A 359 14.94 2.42 11.93
CA LEU A 359 15.93 2.77 12.96
C LEU A 359 16.55 4.17 12.77
N GLY A 360 16.11 4.95 11.78
CA GLY A 360 16.64 6.28 11.51
C GLY A 360 18.04 6.29 10.91
N PHE A 361 18.49 5.19 10.30
CA PHE A 361 19.77 5.13 9.57
C PHE A 361 19.64 5.70 8.16
N ALA A 362 19.05 6.89 8.05
CA ALA A 362 18.92 7.59 6.77
C ALA A 362 20.28 7.96 6.18
N ASP A 363 21.34 8.10 6.98
CA ASP A 363 22.72 8.28 6.50
C ASP A 363 23.28 7.04 5.79
N ARG A 364 22.62 5.88 5.93
CA ARG A 364 22.96 4.61 5.27
C ARG A 364 22.09 4.32 4.05
N ILE A 365 21.11 5.17 3.77
CA ILE A 365 20.29 5.13 2.55
C ILE A 365 20.59 6.44 1.82
N TYR A 366 21.23 6.35 0.67
CA TYR A 366 21.63 7.56 -0.04
C TYR A 366 20.39 8.36 -0.48
N GLY A 367 20.53 9.68 -0.60
CA GLY A 367 19.38 10.59 -0.74
C GLY A 367 18.55 10.38 -2.02
N ASP A 368 19.16 9.81 -3.06
CA ASP A 368 18.53 9.36 -4.30
C ASP A 368 18.08 7.89 -4.25
N GLU A 369 18.21 7.25 -3.08
CA GLU A 369 18.01 5.83 -2.84
C GLU A 369 18.83 4.92 -3.77
N ALA A 370 19.96 5.40 -4.32
CA ALA A 370 20.79 4.66 -5.29
C ALA A 370 21.35 3.33 -4.77
N ASN A 371 21.38 3.15 -3.45
CA ASN A 371 21.81 1.90 -2.83
C ASN A 371 20.68 0.93 -2.50
N ILE A 372 19.42 1.27 -2.80
CA ILE A 372 18.29 0.34 -2.76
C ILE A 372 18.31 -0.51 -4.03
N ILE A 373 18.32 -1.82 -3.85
CA ILE A 373 18.42 -2.77 -4.95
C ILE A 373 17.02 -3.00 -5.51
N ASN A 374 16.88 -2.83 -6.83
CA ASN A 374 15.62 -3.05 -7.54
C ASN A 374 15.09 -4.48 -7.25
N PRO A 375 13.81 -4.64 -6.88
CA PRO A 375 13.22 -5.95 -6.60
C PRO A 375 13.25 -6.91 -7.80
N ASP A 376 13.34 -6.42 -9.03
CA ASP A 376 13.54 -7.25 -10.22
C ASP A 376 14.98 -7.79 -10.31
N GLU A 377 15.97 -7.05 -9.79
CA GLU A 377 17.35 -7.54 -9.68
C GLU A 377 17.48 -8.54 -8.52
N MET A 378 17.01 -8.16 -7.33
CA MET A 378 17.04 -9.03 -6.14
C MET A 378 15.67 -9.08 -5.47
N LEU A 379 14.96 -10.17 -5.76
CA LEU A 379 13.60 -10.37 -5.29
C LEU A 379 13.58 -10.48 -3.76
N PRO A 380 12.68 -9.74 -3.06
CA PRO A 380 12.57 -9.76 -1.61
C PRO A 380 12.28 -11.14 -1.00
N ALA A 381 12.51 -11.24 0.31
CA ALA A 381 11.96 -12.34 1.10
C ALA A 381 10.45 -12.15 1.28
N ALA A 382 9.71 -13.26 1.36
CA ALA A 382 8.27 -13.24 1.64
C ALA A 382 7.96 -12.42 2.91
N GLY A 383 7.05 -11.45 2.80
CA GLY A 383 6.67 -10.55 3.90
C GLY A 383 7.71 -9.49 4.26
N GLN A 384 8.82 -9.33 3.52
CA GLN A 384 9.81 -8.30 3.85
C GLN A 384 9.19 -6.90 3.75
N GLY A 385 9.44 -6.06 4.76
CA GLY A 385 8.89 -4.71 4.85
C GLY A 385 7.56 -4.63 5.63
N ALA A 386 6.79 -5.71 5.69
CA ALA A 386 5.52 -5.76 6.44
C ALA A 386 5.75 -5.99 7.94
N LEU A 387 4.82 -5.49 8.74
CA LEU A 387 4.63 -5.90 10.12
C LEU A 387 3.37 -6.74 10.22
N SER A 388 3.39 -7.73 11.09
CA SER A 388 2.24 -8.57 11.36
C SER A 388 2.04 -8.74 12.86
N ILE A 389 0.78 -8.84 13.26
CA ILE A 389 0.38 -9.02 14.65
C ILE A 389 -0.17 -10.44 14.81
N GLU A 390 0.49 -11.19 15.69
CA GLU A 390 0.06 -12.51 16.13
C GLU A 390 -0.79 -12.36 17.41
N LEU A 391 -1.84 -13.17 17.53
CA LEU A 391 -2.75 -13.21 18.67
C LEU A 391 -3.40 -14.59 18.80
N ARG A 392 -4.13 -14.82 19.87
CA ARG A 392 -4.92 -16.05 20.05
C ARG A 392 -6.08 -16.11 19.06
N SER A 393 -6.30 -17.29 18.48
CA SER A 393 -7.36 -17.54 17.50
C SER A 393 -8.77 -17.50 18.10
N ASP A 394 -8.90 -17.66 19.42
CA ASP A 394 -10.17 -17.63 20.16
C ASP A 394 -10.46 -16.27 20.81
N ASP A 395 -9.73 -15.21 20.44
CA ASP A 395 -9.89 -13.85 20.95
C ASP A 395 -10.44 -12.87 19.89
N PRO A 396 -11.74 -12.96 19.54
CA PRO A 396 -12.35 -12.11 18.52
C PRO A 396 -12.46 -10.65 18.97
N GLU A 397 -12.43 -10.37 20.28
CA GLU A 397 -12.47 -8.99 20.80
C GLU A 397 -11.17 -8.26 20.51
N THR A 398 -10.03 -8.89 20.79
CA THR A 398 -8.72 -8.33 20.44
C THR A 398 -8.59 -8.20 18.93
N LEU A 399 -9.01 -9.20 18.14
CA LEU A 399 -8.99 -9.10 16.69
C LEU A 399 -9.80 -7.91 16.16
N ALA A 400 -11.01 -7.70 16.67
CA ALA A 400 -11.86 -6.58 16.27
C ALA A 400 -11.24 -5.22 16.63
N LEU A 401 -10.57 -5.13 17.77
CA LEU A 401 -9.84 -3.92 18.18
C LEU A 401 -8.66 -3.61 17.24
N LEU A 402 -7.95 -4.64 16.78
CA LEU A 402 -6.79 -4.48 15.90
C LEU A 402 -7.18 -4.33 14.41
N TRP A 403 -8.38 -4.74 14.00
CA TRP A 403 -8.82 -4.75 12.61
C TRP A 403 -8.54 -3.45 11.84
N PRO A 404 -8.68 -2.23 12.41
CA PRO A 404 -8.35 -1.00 11.70
C PRO A 404 -6.87 -0.83 11.33
N LEU A 405 -5.96 -1.66 11.85
CA LEU A 405 -4.55 -1.71 11.46
C LEU A 405 -4.30 -2.60 10.22
N MET A 406 -5.28 -3.43 9.84
CA MET A 406 -5.18 -4.29 8.66
C MET A 406 -5.13 -3.44 7.39
N ASP A 407 -4.08 -3.61 6.60
CA ASP A 407 -4.02 -3.04 5.25
C ASP A 407 -4.35 -4.15 4.24
N ILE A 408 -5.57 -4.14 3.70
CA ILE A 408 -6.05 -5.21 2.81
C ILE A 408 -5.16 -5.39 1.57
N PRO A 409 -4.75 -4.33 0.83
CA PRO A 409 -3.81 -4.46 -0.28
C PRO A 409 -2.51 -5.20 0.08
N ASP A 410 -1.87 -4.81 1.18
CA ASP A 410 -0.63 -5.44 1.61
C ASP A 410 -0.87 -6.85 2.19
N ALA A 411 -1.99 -7.07 2.87
CA ALA A 411 -2.39 -8.38 3.36
C ALA A 411 -2.59 -9.38 2.21
N ILE A 412 -3.16 -8.97 1.08
CA ILE A 412 -3.27 -9.78 -0.14
C ILE A 412 -1.89 -10.21 -0.63
N THR A 413 -0.96 -9.27 -0.80
CA THR A 413 0.38 -9.56 -1.33
C THR A 413 1.17 -10.47 -0.38
N VAL A 414 1.18 -10.15 0.91
CA VAL A 414 1.92 -10.89 1.93
C VAL A 414 1.35 -12.30 2.14
N SER A 415 0.03 -12.48 2.08
CA SER A 415 -0.59 -13.82 2.20
C SER A 415 -0.24 -14.69 1.00
N CYS A 416 -0.22 -14.13 -0.21
CA CYS A 416 0.26 -14.82 -1.41
C CYS A 416 1.73 -15.27 -1.26
N GLU A 417 2.61 -14.36 -0.83
CA GLU A 417 4.03 -14.64 -0.61
C GLU A 417 4.26 -15.73 0.45
N ARG A 418 3.52 -15.66 1.56
CA ARG A 418 3.60 -16.63 2.65
C ARG A 418 3.08 -18.00 2.22
N ALA A 419 1.98 -18.07 1.47
CA ALA A 419 1.44 -19.33 0.96
C ALA A 419 2.42 -20.04 0.01
N MET A 420 3.06 -19.27 -0.88
CA MET A 420 4.14 -19.77 -1.74
C MET A 420 5.29 -20.35 -0.89
N ASN A 421 5.78 -19.57 0.07
CA ASN A 421 6.90 -19.99 0.90
C ASN A 421 6.54 -21.19 1.80
N ARG A 422 5.32 -21.25 2.34
CA ARG A 422 4.79 -22.41 3.08
C ARG A 422 4.76 -23.67 2.22
N ARG A 423 4.26 -23.56 0.98
CA ARG A 423 4.16 -24.68 0.04
C ARG A 423 5.52 -25.28 -0.34
N LEU A 424 6.56 -24.45 -0.39
CA LEU A 424 7.96 -24.87 -0.56
C LEU A 424 8.62 -25.35 0.75
N ASN A 425 7.87 -25.47 1.85
CA ASN A 425 8.39 -25.73 3.19
C ASN A 425 9.57 -24.79 3.51
N GLY A 426 9.40 -23.49 3.22
CA GLY A 426 10.45 -22.49 3.33
C GLY A 426 10.66 -21.97 4.75
N GLY A 427 11.91 -21.65 5.06
CA GLY A 427 12.36 -20.96 6.28
C GLY A 427 13.37 -19.85 5.98
N CYS A 428 13.87 -19.16 7.00
CA CYS A 428 14.84 -18.07 6.81
C CYS A 428 16.21 -18.55 6.28
N GLN A 429 16.47 -19.85 6.35
CA GLN A 429 17.74 -20.48 5.98
C GLN A 429 17.75 -21.10 4.57
N VAL A 430 16.65 -21.01 3.81
CA VAL A 430 16.61 -21.55 2.43
C VAL A 430 16.69 -20.42 1.41
N PRO A 431 17.22 -20.69 0.19
CA PRO A 431 17.42 -19.70 -0.86
C PRO A 431 16.13 -19.38 -1.64
N ILE A 432 15.05 -19.06 -0.93
CA ILE A 432 13.73 -18.74 -1.51
C ILE A 432 13.50 -17.22 -1.49
N SER A 433 13.04 -16.68 -2.62
CA SER A 433 12.48 -15.33 -2.73
C SER A 433 11.02 -15.39 -3.18
N GLY A 434 10.22 -14.44 -2.73
CA GLY A 434 8.82 -14.34 -3.10
C GLY A 434 8.34 -12.91 -2.94
N PHE A 435 7.79 -12.34 -4.01
CA PHE A 435 7.28 -10.98 -4.00
C PHE A 435 6.04 -10.85 -4.86
N ALA A 436 4.93 -10.45 -4.23
CA ALA A 436 3.67 -10.21 -4.89
C ALA A 436 3.41 -8.72 -5.04
N ARG A 437 2.80 -8.34 -6.15
CA ARG A 437 2.43 -6.96 -6.48
C ARG A 437 0.97 -6.92 -6.90
N LEU A 438 0.21 -6.04 -6.24
CA LEU A 438 -1.19 -5.79 -6.53
C LEU A 438 -1.31 -4.50 -7.33
N ASP A 439 -1.89 -4.58 -8.53
CA ASP A 439 -2.39 -3.43 -9.28
C ASP A 439 -3.90 -3.30 -9.02
N GLN A 440 -4.25 -2.37 -8.14
CA GLN A 440 -5.66 -2.12 -7.77
C GLN A 440 -6.48 -1.51 -8.90
N GLN A 441 -5.85 -0.77 -9.83
CA GLN A 441 -6.55 -0.15 -10.94
C GLN A 441 -6.88 -1.18 -12.02
N ALA A 442 -5.92 -2.05 -12.33
CA ALA A 442 -6.13 -3.15 -13.27
C ALA A 442 -6.89 -4.33 -12.65
N GLY A 443 -7.00 -4.39 -11.31
CA GLY A 443 -7.58 -5.53 -10.60
C GLY A 443 -6.76 -6.80 -10.81
N THR A 444 -5.44 -6.71 -10.75
CA THR A 444 -4.54 -7.86 -10.97
C THR A 444 -3.55 -8.06 -9.83
N LEU A 445 -3.30 -9.32 -9.50
CA LEU A 445 -2.28 -9.74 -8.56
C LEU A 445 -1.22 -10.55 -9.31
N GLN A 446 0.02 -10.07 -9.27
CA GLN A 446 1.19 -10.79 -9.78
C GLN A 446 1.99 -11.36 -8.62
N MET A 447 2.45 -12.60 -8.75
CA MET A 447 3.39 -13.22 -7.84
C MET A 447 4.62 -13.68 -8.62
N ASP A 448 5.82 -13.26 -8.20
CA ASP A 448 7.09 -13.79 -8.67
C ASP A 448 7.80 -14.53 -7.54
N ALA A 449 8.48 -15.62 -7.87
CA ALA A 449 9.24 -16.42 -6.93
C ALA A 449 10.52 -16.95 -7.54
N ARG A 450 11.53 -17.16 -6.68
CA ARG A 450 12.85 -17.65 -7.08
C ARG A 450 13.37 -18.68 -6.08
N VAL A 451 14.05 -19.71 -6.58
CA VAL A 451 14.79 -20.70 -5.76
C VAL A 451 16.19 -20.87 -6.33
N GLY A 452 17.21 -20.58 -5.53
CA GLY A 452 18.62 -20.63 -5.96
C GLY A 452 19.42 -21.79 -5.38
N SER A 453 20.53 -22.15 -6.02
CA SER A 453 21.47 -23.13 -5.46
C SER A 453 22.35 -22.47 -4.39
N ILE A 454 22.60 -23.19 -3.30
CA ILE A 454 23.53 -22.73 -2.26
C ILE A 454 24.99 -22.94 -2.65
N LYS A 455 25.28 -23.85 -3.60
CA LYS A 455 26.61 -24.08 -4.17
C LYS A 455 26.90 -23.20 -5.38
N GLY A 456 25.88 -22.54 -5.94
CA GLY A 456 26.01 -21.73 -7.16
C GLY A 456 26.31 -22.54 -8.43
N ASP A 457 26.17 -23.86 -8.37
CA ASP A 457 26.45 -24.82 -9.45
C ASP A 457 25.24 -25.09 -10.36
N LYS A 458 24.06 -24.60 -9.98
CA LYS A 458 22.80 -24.75 -10.71
C LYS A 458 22.18 -23.38 -10.99
N PRO A 459 21.40 -23.25 -12.09
CA PRO A 459 20.74 -21.99 -12.42
C PRO A 459 19.69 -21.62 -11.36
N LEU A 460 19.42 -20.32 -11.25
CA LEU A 460 18.30 -19.84 -10.46
C LEU A 460 16.97 -20.27 -11.11
N LEU A 461 16.11 -20.94 -10.35
CA LEU A 461 14.75 -21.21 -10.80
C LEU A 461 13.92 -19.95 -10.61
N ILE A 462 13.24 -19.51 -11.68
CA ILE A 462 12.41 -18.31 -11.69
C ILE A 462 11.03 -18.69 -12.22
N LYS A 463 9.98 -18.36 -11.46
CA LYS A 463 8.59 -18.54 -11.85
C LYS A 463 7.75 -17.34 -11.44
N GLY A 464 6.66 -17.13 -12.15
CA GLY A 464 5.70 -16.09 -11.81
C GLY A 464 4.37 -16.32 -12.50
N LYS A 465 3.31 -15.78 -11.92
CA LYS A 465 1.94 -15.89 -12.42
C LYS A 465 1.16 -14.63 -12.05
N THR A 466 0.30 -14.20 -12.97
CA THR A 466 -0.63 -13.09 -12.77
C THR A 466 -2.06 -13.60 -12.87
N ILE A 467 -2.94 -13.11 -12.00
CA ILE A 467 -4.38 -13.37 -12.03
C ILE A 467 -5.16 -12.07 -11.90
N SER A 468 -6.40 -12.08 -12.35
CA SER A 468 -7.38 -11.05 -11.98
C SER A 468 -7.87 -11.33 -10.55
N ILE A 469 -8.12 -10.26 -9.79
CA ILE A 469 -8.63 -10.31 -8.42
C ILE A 469 -9.79 -9.33 -8.27
N ASP A 470 -10.89 -9.80 -7.69
CA ASP A 470 -12.07 -8.99 -7.43
C ASP A 470 -12.00 -8.36 -6.04
N MET A 471 -11.59 -7.09 -6.00
CA MET A 471 -11.42 -6.32 -4.76
C MET A 471 -12.74 -6.01 -4.03
N SER A 472 -13.90 -6.38 -4.58
CA SER A 472 -15.20 -6.21 -3.90
C SER A 472 -15.54 -7.35 -2.92
N GLN A 473 -14.78 -8.45 -2.96
CA GLN A 473 -14.96 -9.60 -2.08
C GLN A 473 -14.54 -9.29 -0.64
N ASP A 474 -15.03 -10.10 0.30
CA ASP A 474 -14.59 -10.01 1.69
C ASP A 474 -13.16 -10.55 1.87
N TRP A 475 -12.55 -10.22 3.01
CA TRP A 475 -11.17 -10.61 3.29
C TRP A 475 -10.93 -12.13 3.21
N PRO A 476 -11.78 -13.01 3.79
CA PRO A 476 -11.57 -14.46 3.68
C PRO A 476 -11.53 -14.98 2.23
N ALA A 477 -12.41 -14.47 1.36
CA ALA A 477 -12.40 -14.87 -0.05
C ALA A 477 -11.15 -14.35 -0.78
N LEU A 478 -10.77 -13.08 -0.56
CA LEU A 478 -9.54 -12.49 -1.11
C LEU A 478 -8.29 -13.26 -0.67
N GLN A 479 -8.23 -13.62 0.61
CA GLN A 479 -7.13 -14.39 1.18
C GLN A 479 -7.02 -15.77 0.50
N ALA A 480 -8.13 -16.49 0.34
CA ALA A 480 -8.12 -17.80 -0.31
C ALA A 480 -7.59 -17.72 -1.75
N VAL A 481 -8.01 -16.71 -2.52
CA VAL A 481 -7.57 -16.49 -3.91
C VAL A 481 -6.07 -16.18 -3.98
N CYS A 482 -5.56 -15.28 -3.13
CA CYS A 482 -4.16 -14.89 -3.17
C CYS A 482 -3.23 -16.00 -2.63
N GLU A 483 -3.66 -16.75 -1.62
CA GLU A 483 -2.92 -17.91 -1.13
C GLU A 483 -2.85 -19.01 -2.21
N LYS A 484 -3.94 -19.23 -2.96
CA LYS A 484 -3.95 -20.18 -4.07
C LYS A 484 -2.97 -19.78 -5.18
N LEU A 485 -2.88 -18.50 -5.53
CA LEU A 485 -1.85 -18.02 -6.46
C LEU A 485 -0.44 -18.35 -5.97
N GLY A 486 -0.17 -18.13 -4.69
CA GLY A 486 1.12 -18.43 -4.08
C GLY A 486 1.46 -19.92 -4.18
N GLN A 487 0.49 -20.79 -3.87
CA GLN A 487 0.63 -22.24 -4.00
C GLN A 487 0.91 -22.66 -5.45
N ASP A 488 0.19 -22.10 -6.42
CA ASP A 488 0.38 -22.41 -7.84
C ASP A 488 1.79 -22.07 -8.32
N VAL A 489 2.35 -20.92 -7.91
CA VAL A 489 3.72 -20.53 -8.27
C VAL A 489 4.74 -21.44 -7.58
N ALA A 490 4.50 -21.86 -6.34
CA ALA A 490 5.34 -22.84 -5.66
C ALA A 490 5.31 -24.21 -6.37
N ASP A 491 4.13 -24.67 -6.82
CA ASP A 491 4.01 -25.93 -7.57
C ASP A 491 4.81 -25.86 -8.89
N GLN A 492 4.75 -24.73 -9.62
CA GLN A 492 5.58 -24.52 -10.81
C GLN A 492 7.09 -24.57 -10.54
N LEU A 493 7.52 -24.12 -9.35
CA LEU A 493 8.92 -24.21 -8.93
C LEU A 493 9.30 -25.66 -8.61
N LEU A 494 8.44 -26.40 -7.92
CA LEU A 494 8.65 -27.81 -7.58
C LEU A 494 8.72 -28.68 -8.84
N GLU A 495 7.82 -28.46 -9.81
CA GLU A 495 7.86 -29.09 -11.13
C GLU A 495 9.16 -28.77 -11.89
N ALA A 496 9.71 -27.56 -11.69
CA ALA A 496 11.01 -27.16 -12.24
C ALA A 496 12.21 -27.73 -11.44
N GLY A 497 11.97 -28.56 -10.43
CA GLY A 497 13.02 -29.25 -9.66
C GLY A 497 13.47 -28.53 -8.39
N ALA A 498 12.71 -27.53 -7.89
CA ALA A 498 13.09 -26.77 -6.69
C ALA A 498 13.34 -27.65 -5.46
N GLN A 499 12.69 -28.82 -5.35
CA GLN A 499 12.88 -29.73 -4.21
C GLN A 499 14.36 -30.08 -4.00
N ALA A 500 15.10 -30.35 -5.07
CA ALA A 500 16.53 -30.69 -4.98
C ALA A 500 17.42 -29.54 -4.47
N TYR A 501 16.98 -28.29 -4.64
CA TYR A 501 17.69 -27.09 -4.14
C TYR A 501 17.41 -26.90 -2.65
N LEU A 502 16.18 -27.20 -2.23
CA LEU A 502 15.74 -27.09 -0.85
C LEU A 502 16.34 -28.21 0.02
N ASP A 503 16.31 -29.45 -0.45
CA ASP A 503 16.93 -30.59 0.22
C ASP A 503 18.44 -30.37 0.44
N GLU A 504 19.11 -29.77 -0.55
CA GLU A 504 20.52 -29.39 -0.45
C GLU A 504 20.77 -28.35 0.65
N ALA A 505 19.90 -27.34 0.77
CA ALA A 505 19.98 -26.34 1.82
C ALA A 505 19.77 -26.94 3.21
N TYR A 506 18.79 -27.84 3.37
CA TYR A 506 18.53 -28.54 4.63
C TYR A 506 19.65 -29.51 5.01
N ALA A 507 20.18 -30.27 4.05
CA ALA A 507 21.31 -31.15 4.30
C ALA A 507 22.58 -30.38 4.72
N ASN A 508 22.82 -29.18 4.17
CA ASN A 508 23.91 -28.32 4.59
C ASN A 508 23.73 -27.83 6.03
N GLU A 509 22.51 -27.46 6.40
CA GLU A 509 22.16 -27.10 7.78
C GLU A 509 22.50 -28.25 8.73
N ASP A 510 22.01 -29.45 8.46
CA ASP A 510 22.24 -30.65 9.27
C ASP A 510 23.73 -30.99 9.39
N ALA A 511 24.48 -30.93 8.29
CA ALA A 511 25.93 -31.17 8.29
C ALA A 511 26.68 -30.11 9.13
N GLY A 512 26.26 -28.85 9.06
CA GLY A 512 26.78 -27.77 9.90
C GLY A 512 26.52 -28.01 11.39
N VAL A 513 25.35 -28.55 11.75
CA VAL A 513 25.05 -28.94 13.15
C VAL A 513 25.97 -30.07 13.62
N GLN A 514 26.08 -31.13 12.82
CA GLN A 514 26.81 -32.35 13.17
C GLN A 514 28.31 -32.14 13.31
N ALA A 515 28.95 -31.45 12.35
CA ALA A 515 30.38 -31.14 12.41
C ALA A 515 30.75 -30.33 13.67
N GLN A 516 29.82 -29.51 14.14
CA GLN A 516 30.03 -28.68 15.33
C GLN A 516 29.69 -29.41 16.63
N LEU A 517 28.72 -30.34 16.62
CA LEU A 517 28.48 -31.23 17.75
C LEU A 517 29.73 -32.11 18.00
N ALA A 518 30.33 -32.64 16.94
CA ALA A 518 31.60 -33.37 17.01
C ALA A 518 32.74 -32.51 17.58
N ALA A 519 32.87 -31.26 17.12
CA ALA A 519 33.87 -30.33 17.64
C ALA A 519 33.64 -29.95 19.13
N ALA A 520 32.39 -29.80 19.56
CA ALA A 520 32.04 -29.48 20.94
C ALA A 520 32.18 -30.68 21.90
N LEU A 521 32.01 -31.91 21.41
CA LEU A 521 32.16 -33.14 22.18
C LEU A 521 33.61 -33.66 22.21
N GLY A 522 34.56 -32.97 21.57
CA GLY A 522 35.98 -33.33 21.59
C GLY A 522 36.31 -34.65 20.89
N THR A 523 35.35 -35.27 20.22
CA THR A 523 35.53 -36.48 19.42
C THR A 523 35.93 -36.10 18.01
N LYS A 524 37.22 -36.30 17.69
CA LYS A 524 37.75 -36.27 16.33
C LYS A 524 37.15 -37.37 15.47
#